data_AF-A0A1V5Z470-F1
#
_entry.id   AF-A0A1V5Z470-F1
#
_cell.length_a   1.000
_cell.length_b   1.000
_cell.length_c   1.000
_cell.angle_alpha   90.00
_cell.angle_beta   90.00
_cell.angle_gamma   90.00
#
_symmetry.space_group_name_H-M   'P 1'
#
loop_
_entity.id
_entity.type
_entity.pdbx_description
1 polymer ?
#
loop_
_entity_poly.entity_id
_entity_poly.type
_entity_poly.pdbx_seq_one_letter_code
_entity_poly.pdbx_strand_id
1 'polypeptide(L)'
;MESYQKALEFNPSDRDAKFNLELVQKMLNRAASEAASTPAGYRRPSNWARDRMKEAEALAQRGKYGEAQRVISRTFQAEPSCAGEFGEFAERVTALKNIFGEGR
;
A
#
# COMPACT_ATOMS: atom_id res chain seq x y z
N MET A 1 7.93 15.70 6.71
CA MET A 1 8.96 14.67 6.43
C MET A 1 9.76 14.29 7.69
N GLU A 2 9.85 15.17 8.69
CA GLU A 2 10.68 14.95 9.90
C GLU A 2 10.20 13.86 10.85
N SER A 3 8.88 13.59 10.95
CA SER A 3 8.36 12.59 11.90
C SER A 3 8.70 11.13 11.54
N TYR A 4 8.95 10.83 10.26
CA TYR A 4 9.24 9.47 9.78
C TYR A 4 10.72 9.09 9.91
N GLN A 5 11.64 10.06 9.82
CA GLN A 5 13.06 9.83 10.05
C GLN A 5 13.35 9.47 11.51
N LYS A 6 12.66 10.11 12.47
CA LYS A 6 12.78 9.78 13.90
C LYS A 6 12.31 8.37 14.25
N ALA A 7 11.34 7.81 13.52
CA ALA A 7 10.88 6.43 13.75
C ALA A 7 11.95 5.39 13.36
N LEU A 8 12.74 5.67 12.32
CA LEU A 8 13.87 4.83 11.89
C LEU A 8 15.06 4.89 12.87
N GLU A 9 15.23 5.99 13.59
CA GLU A 9 16.28 6.14 14.60
C GLU A 9 15.99 5.36 15.90
N PHE A 10 14.73 5.17 16.26
CA PHE A 10 14.35 4.45 17.48
C PHE A 10 14.24 2.94 17.31
N ASN A 11 14.02 2.42 16.08
CA ASN A 11 14.00 0.99 15.82
C ASN A 11 14.29 0.66 14.34
N PRO A 12 15.56 0.35 13.97
CA PRO A 12 15.95 0.11 12.57
C PRO A 12 15.34 -1.15 11.92
N SER A 13 14.67 -1.98 12.72
CA SER A 13 13.90 -3.16 12.28
C SER A 13 12.39 -2.90 12.15
N ASP A 14 11.94 -1.66 12.36
CA ASP A 14 10.54 -1.28 12.19
C ASP A 14 10.19 -1.32 10.69
N ARG A 15 9.75 -2.51 10.26
CA ARG A 15 9.33 -2.80 8.89
C ARG A 15 8.12 -1.96 8.48
N ASP A 16 7.36 -1.45 9.45
CA ASP A 16 6.17 -0.60 9.25
C ASP A 16 6.57 0.85 8.95
N ALA A 17 7.64 1.37 9.57
CA ALA A 17 8.20 2.67 9.23
C ALA A 17 8.83 2.69 7.83
N LYS A 18 9.53 1.62 7.44
CA LYS A 18 10.02 1.42 6.05
C LYS A 18 8.87 1.31 5.06
N PHE A 19 7.79 0.59 5.43
CA PHE A 19 6.59 0.42 4.61
C PHE A 19 5.94 1.75 4.23
N ASN A 20 5.73 2.64 5.20
CA ASN A 20 5.11 3.94 4.95
C ASN A 20 6.02 4.88 4.14
N LEU A 21 7.34 4.85 4.37
CA LEU A 21 8.28 5.71 3.64
C LEU A 21 8.41 5.30 2.17
N GLU A 22 8.55 4.00 1.89
CA GLU A 22 8.71 3.47 0.53
C GLU A 22 7.44 3.71 -0.31
N LEU A 23 6.26 3.55 0.30
CA LEU A 23 4.99 3.83 -0.36
C LEU A 23 4.81 5.32 -0.67
N VAL A 24 5.08 6.21 0.30
CA VAL A 24 4.99 7.67 0.10
C VAL A 24 5.98 8.12 -0.97
N GLN A 25 7.20 7.58 -1.00
CA GLN A 25 8.18 7.87 -2.04
C GLN A 25 7.72 7.39 -3.42
N LYS A 26 7.16 6.18 -3.53
CA LYS A 26 6.60 5.68 -4.80
C LYS A 26 5.41 6.50 -5.28
N MET A 27 4.50 6.89 -4.39
CA MET A 27 3.37 7.76 -4.73
C MET A 27 3.84 9.14 -5.22
N LEU A 28 4.85 9.72 -4.56
CA LEU A 28 5.40 11.02 -4.94
C LEU A 28 6.14 10.95 -6.29
N ASN A 29 6.92 9.88 -6.51
CA ASN A 29 7.67 9.67 -7.74
C ASN A 29 6.75 9.32 -8.93
N ARG A 30 5.67 8.56 -8.69
CA ARG A 30 4.62 8.30 -9.68
C ARG A 30 3.86 9.57 -10.03
N ALA A 31 3.45 10.38 -9.05
CA ALA A 31 2.82 11.66 -9.29
C ALA A 31 3.71 12.62 -10.12
N ALA A 32 5.04 12.56 -9.92
CA ALA A 32 6.00 13.31 -10.72
C ALA A 32 6.17 12.75 -12.15
N SER A 33 6.13 11.42 -12.31
CA SER A 33 6.30 10.74 -13.60
C SER A 33 5.02 10.75 -14.46
N GLU A 34 3.85 10.86 -13.84
CA GLU A 34 2.55 10.99 -14.51
C GLU A 34 2.36 12.32 -15.26
N ALA A 35 3.30 13.27 -15.14
CA ALA A 35 3.35 14.44 -16.00
C ALA A 35 3.87 14.12 -17.42
N ALA A 36 4.48 12.94 -17.67
CA ALA A 36 5.27 12.71 -18.89
C ALA A 36 4.75 11.62 -19.86
N SER A 37 3.98 10.61 -19.44
CA SER A 37 3.34 9.67 -20.38
C SER A 37 2.38 8.73 -19.66
N THR A 38 1.08 8.97 -19.83
CA THR A 38 0.08 7.97 -19.48
C THR A 38 -0.11 7.05 -20.70
N PRO A 39 0.24 5.76 -20.64
CA PRO A 39 0.05 4.86 -21.77
C PRO A 39 -1.44 4.78 -22.14
N ALA A 40 -1.74 4.71 -23.43
CA ALA A 40 -3.11 4.62 -23.93
C ALA A 40 -3.81 3.40 -23.29
N GLY A 41 -4.91 3.65 -22.56
CA GLY A 41 -5.68 2.61 -21.86
C GLY A 41 -5.43 2.50 -20.35
N TYR A 42 -4.46 3.22 -19.77
CA TYR A 42 -4.37 3.33 -18.31
C TYR A 42 -5.54 4.14 -17.77
N ARG A 43 -6.37 3.50 -16.95
CA ARG A 43 -7.31 4.21 -16.07
C ARG A 43 -6.67 4.40 -14.71
N ARG A 44 -6.59 5.65 -14.27
CA ARG A 44 -6.30 5.97 -12.89
C ARG A 44 -7.34 5.32 -11.96
N PRO A 45 -6.91 4.82 -10.81
CA PRO A 45 -7.80 4.43 -9.73
C PRO A 45 -8.79 5.54 -9.38
N SER A 46 -10.04 5.17 -9.13
CA SER A 46 -11.04 6.07 -8.57
C SER A 46 -10.65 6.53 -7.17
N ASN A 47 -11.21 7.66 -6.74
CA ASN A 47 -11.02 8.12 -5.36
C ASN A 47 -11.56 7.11 -4.34
N TRP A 48 -12.65 6.41 -4.66
CA TRP A 48 -13.17 5.32 -3.83
C TRP A 48 -12.13 4.22 -3.64
N ALA A 49 -11.49 3.77 -4.72
CA ALA A 49 -10.47 2.73 -4.63
C ALA A 49 -9.25 3.23 -3.82
N ARG A 50 -8.80 4.46 -4.04
CA ARG A 50 -7.71 5.08 -3.26
C ARG A 50 -8.03 5.13 -1.76
N ASP A 51 -9.25 5.49 -1.39
CA ASP A 51 -9.66 5.55 0.02
C ASP A 51 -9.76 4.15 0.64
N ARG A 52 -10.21 3.14 -0.12
CA ARG A 52 -10.14 1.73 0.32
C ARG A 52 -8.71 1.24 0.51
N MET A 53 -7.79 1.67 -0.35
CA MET A 53 -6.39 1.30 -0.20
C MET A 53 -5.75 1.96 1.04
N LYS A 54 -6.12 3.21 1.38
CA LYS A 54 -5.72 3.84 2.66
C LYS A 54 -6.28 3.10 3.87
N GLU A 55 -7.53 2.61 3.79
CA GLU A 55 -8.12 1.77 4.83
C GLU A 55 -7.30 0.47 5.02
N ALA A 56 -6.95 -0.19 3.92
CA ALA A 56 -6.12 -1.39 3.95
C ALA A 56 -4.71 -1.11 4.51
N GLU A 57 -4.11 0.03 4.17
CA GLU A 57 -2.84 0.49 4.71
C GLU A 57 -2.91 0.68 6.23
N ALA A 58 -3.92 1.39 6.72
CA ALA A 58 -4.13 1.61 8.16
C ALA A 58 -4.36 0.30 8.93
N LEU A 59 -5.00 -0.69 8.31
CA LEU A 59 -5.14 -2.04 8.87
C LEU A 59 -3.79 -2.77 8.91
N ALA A 60 -3.01 -2.71 7.83
CA ALA A 60 -1.69 -3.33 7.77
C ALA A 60 -0.73 -2.74 8.82
N GLN A 61 -0.70 -1.41 9.00
CA GLN A 61 0.08 -0.73 10.03
C GLN A 61 -0.30 -1.15 11.46
N ARG A 62 -1.53 -1.65 11.67
CA ARG A 62 -1.99 -2.20 12.95
C ARG A 62 -1.73 -3.71 13.08
N GLY A 63 -0.97 -4.31 12.16
CA GLY A 63 -0.71 -5.75 12.10
C GLY A 63 -1.91 -6.58 11.64
N LYS A 64 -3.02 -5.95 11.21
CA LYS A 64 -4.28 -6.62 10.83
C LYS A 64 -4.25 -7.08 9.37
N TYR A 65 -3.24 -7.86 9.00
CA TYR A 65 -2.97 -8.22 7.61
C TYR A 65 -4.11 -9.01 6.94
N GLY A 66 -4.83 -9.85 7.69
CA GLY A 66 -6.00 -10.58 7.17
C GLY A 66 -7.22 -9.70 6.88
N GLU A 67 -7.38 -8.58 7.59
CA GLU A 67 -8.42 -7.58 7.31
C GLU A 67 -7.99 -6.70 6.14
N ALA A 68 -6.73 -6.25 6.13
CA ALA A 68 -6.15 -5.49 5.03
C ALA A 68 -6.28 -6.24 3.69
N GLN A 69 -5.91 -7.52 3.65
CA GLN A 69 -6.03 -8.35 2.44
C GLN A 69 -7.49 -8.41 1.94
N ARG A 70 -8.48 -8.53 2.84
CA ARG A 70 -9.89 -8.56 2.45
C ARG A 70 -10.35 -7.26 1.80
N VAL A 71 -9.92 -6.11 2.33
CA VAL A 71 -10.23 -4.80 1.73
C VAL A 71 -9.58 -4.68 0.35
N ILE A 72 -8.31 -5.08 0.21
CA ILE A 72 -7.58 -5.07 -1.07
C ILE A 72 -8.28 -5.96 -2.11
N SER A 73 -8.60 -7.21 -1.76
CA SER A 73 -9.26 -8.14 -2.69
C SER A 73 -10.61 -7.62 -3.16
N ARG A 74 -11.43 -7.03 -2.28
CA ARG A 74 -12.71 -6.42 -2.66
C ARG A 74 -12.51 -5.20 -3.57
N THR A 75 -11.49 -4.41 -3.32
CA THR A 75 -11.16 -3.23 -4.14
C THR A 75 -10.76 -3.65 -5.54
N PHE A 76 -9.92 -4.68 -5.69
CA PHE A 76 -9.51 -5.20 -7.00
C PHE A 76 -10.64 -5.90 -7.76
N GLN A 77 -11.57 -6.55 -7.06
CA GLN A 77 -12.77 -7.12 -7.69
C GLN A 77 -13.70 -6.03 -8.25
N ALA A 78 -13.88 -4.94 -7.50
CA ALA A 78 -14.71 -3.82 -7.93
C ALA A 78 -14.02 -2.97 -9.01
N GLU A 79 -12.71 -2.80 -8.91
CA GLU A 79 -11.93 -1.95 -9.81
C GLU A 79 -10.58 -2.60 -10.17
N PRO A 80 -10.56 -3.48 -11.19
CA PRO A 80 -9.34 -4.19 -11.60
C PRO A 80 -8.21 -3.27 -12.07
N SER A 81 -8.53 -2.05 -12.56
CA SER A 81 -7.53 -1.05 -12.97
C SER A 81 -6.59 -0.61 -11.84
N CYS A 82 -7.00 -0.81 -10.58
CA CYS A 82 -6.20 -0.52 -9.39
C CYS A 82 -5.06 -1.51 -9.16
N ALA A 83 -5.12 -2.72 -9.72
CA ALA A 83 -4.11 -3.75 -9.49
C ALA A 83 -2.71 -3.30 -9.94
N GLY A 84 -2.61 -2.55 -11.05
CA GLY A 84 -1.33 -2.00 -11.51
C GLY A 84 -0.77 -0.87 -10.64
N GLU A 85 -1.59 -0.25 -9.78
CA GLU A 85 -1.13 0.79 -8.85
C GLU A 85 -0.79 0.24 -7.47
N PHE A 86 -1.56 -0.73 -7.00
CA PHE A 86 -1.43 -1.24 -5.64
C PHE A 86 -0.99 -2.70 -5.55
N GLY A 87 -0.59 -3.31 -6.67
CA GLY A 87 -0.21 -4.72 -6.74
C GLY A 87 0.92 -5.10 -5.79
N GLU A 88 2.00 -4.32 -5.77
CA GLU A 88 3.14 -4.57 -4.87
C GLU A 88 2.73 -4.50 -3.39
N PHE A 89 1.86 -3.55 -3.03
CA PHE A 89 1.31 -3.45 -1.68
C PHE A 89 0.45 -4.69 -1.35
N ALA A 90 -0.41 -5.12 -2.28
CA ALA A 90 -1.25 -6.31 -2.13
C ALA A 90 -0.43 -7.59 -1.92
N GLU A 91 0.63 -7.78 -2.71
CA GLU A 91 1.54 -8.92 -2.56
C GLU A 91 2.24 -8.90 -1.21
N ARG A 92 2.70 -7.73 -0.77
CA ARG A 92 3.37 -7.59 0.52
C ARG A 92 2.44 -7.83 1.70
N VAL A 93 1.21 -7.34 1.67
CA VAL A 93 0.20 -7.65 2.71
C VAL A 93 -0.09 -9.15 2.75
N THR A 94 -0.12 -9.81 1.59
CA THR A 94 -0.27 -11.26 1.52
C THR A 94 0.92 -11.98 2.15
N ALA A 95 2.15 -11.55 1.87
CA ALA A 95 3.35 -12.11 2.49
C ALA A 95 3.36 -11.90 4.02
N LEU A 96 3.04 -10.68 4.49
CA LEU A 96 2.97 -10.37 5.92
C LEU A 96 1.88 -11.17 6.63
N LYS A 97 0.72 -11.35 6.00
CA LYS A 97 -0.32 -12.26 6.50
C LYS A 97 0.20 -13.69 6.62
N ASN A 98 0.97 -14.19 5.65
CA ASN A 98 1.50 -15.56 5.75
C ASN A 98 2.58 -15.68 6.84
N ILE A 99 3.36 -14.64 7.08
CA ILE A 99 4.41 -14.64 8.13
C ILE A 99 3.81 -14.48 9.53
N PHE A 100 2.81 -13.60 9.70
CA PHE A 100 2.30 -13.18 11.00
C PHE A 100 0.86 -13.65 11.30
N GLY A 101 0.13 -14.13 10.29
CA GLY A 101 -1.27 -14.52 10.37
C GLY A 101 -1.50 -16.02 10.59
N GLU A 102 -0.45 -16.83 10.73
CA GLU A 102 -0.55 -18.19 11.27
C GLU A 102 -0.30 -18.17 12.78
N GLY A 103 -1.30 -17.71 13.52
CA GLY A 103 -1.29 -17.66 14.97
C GLY A 103 -2.72 -17.73 15.53
N ARG A 104 -3.30 -18.94 15.44
CA ARG A 104 -4.51 -19.47 16.11
C ARG A 104 -5.75 -18.57 16.21
#